data_AF-A0A352WNI7-F1
#
_entry.id   AF-A0A352WNI7-F1
#
_cell.length_a   1.000
_cell.length_b   1.000
_cell.length_c   1.000
_cell.angle_alpha   90.00
_cell.angle_beta   90.00
_cell.angle_gamma   90.00
#
_symmetry.space_group_name_H-M   'P 1'
#
loop_
_entity.id
_entity.type
_entity.pdbx_description
1 polymer ?
#
loop_
_entity_poly.entity_id
_entity_poly.type
_entity_poly.pdbx_seq_one_letter_code
_entity_poly.pdbx_strand_id
1 'polypeptide(L)'
;KQMREAGWKGSCTRNLSTVTTEVVRHHADAFVALPSVRKWAIDTCDAADPVAALCSGLVQAHGAWNAFEAVGLEIAAERESFVWRHQMHPHVLEGVAMTRAMRILWQRWLESRGQAPASIWLDARTYRPEVGEGLSTDRLIGMTSAAYASALGGPDSLEVLPHDSGDGMASSEGKRWARNIQHLMREEAGLHRVFDPMGGSRVVEAWTASLVEAAWDA
;
A
#
# COMPACT_ATOMS: atom_id res chain seq x y z
N LYS A 1 19.87 12.57 -5.01
CA LYS A 1 19.73 13.57 -6.10
C LYS A 1 18.81 13.03 -7.19
N GLN A 2 19.17 11.93 -7.85
CA GLN A 2 18.33 11.20 -8.82
C GLN A 2 16.90 10.89 -8.35
N MET A 3 16.71 10.46 -7.10
CA MET A 3 15.36 10.14 -6.62
C MET A 3 14.47 11.38 -6.42
N ARG A 4 15.01 12.50 -5.91
CA ARG A 4 14.26 13.77 -5.81
C ARG A 4 13.94 14.34 -7.19
N GLU A 5 14.84 14.21 -8.14
CA GLU A 5 14.65 14.61 -9.55
C GLU A 5 13.60 13.73 -10.26
N ALA A 6 13.44 12.46 -9.85
CA ALA A 6 12.36 11.56 -10.28
C ALA A 6 11.03 11.78 -9.52
N GLY A 7 10.92 12.84 -8.72
CA GLY A 7 9.71 13.15 -7.95
C GLY A 7 9.52 12.31 -6.68
N TRP A 8 10.54 11.56 -6.23
CA TRP A 8 10.46 10.79 -4.99
C TRP A 8 10.34 11.71 -3.78
N LYS A 9 9.14 11.68 -3.20
CA LYS A 9 8.75 12.31 -1.94
C LYS A 9 9.07 11.32 -0.82
N GLY A 10 9.98 11.65 0.10
CA GLY A 10 10.22 10.80 1.28
C GLY A 10 8.93 10.59 2.08
N SER A 11 8.84 9.52 2.87
CA SER A 11 7.68 9.23 3.73
C SER A 11 8.01 9.49 5.20
N CYS A 12 7.28 10.41 5.82
CA CYS A 12 7.25 10.59 7.28
C CYS A 12 5.80 10.44 7.74
N THR A 13 5.22 9.29 7.41
CA THR A 13 3.78 9.09 7.48
C THR A 13 3.29 8.80 8.88
N ARG A 14 2.22 9.48 9.31
CA ARG A 14 1.46 9.14 10.51
C ARG A 14 0.31 8.20 10.16
N ASN A 15 0.13 7.13 10.94
CA ASN A 15 -0.96 6.18 10.76
C ASN A 15 -2.31 6.82 11.17
N LEU A 16 -3.25 6.84 10.24
CA LEU A 16 -4.55 7.51 10.36
C LEU A 16 -5.51 6.83 11.34
N SER A 17 -5.36 5.54 11.63
CA SER A 17 -6.19 4.83 12.62
C SER A 17 -6.09 5.40 14.05
N THR A 18 -5.04 6.16 14.35
CA THR A 18 -4.76 6.72 15.69
C THR A 18 -4.82 8.25 15.72
N VAL A 19 -5.33 8.88 14.67
CA VAL A 19 -5.25 10.33 14.51
C VAL A 19 -6.33 11.06 15.30
N THR A 20 -5.90 12.05 16.07
CA THR A 20 -6.75 13.04 16.75
C THR A 20 -6.52 14.43 16.16
N THR A 21 -7.47 15.35 16.35
CA THR A 21 -7.42 16.73 15.86
C THR A 21 -6.12 17.46 16.26
N GLU A 22 -5.64 17.26 17.49
CA GLU A 22 -4.38 17.86 17.97
C GLU A 22 -3.16 17.33 17.22
N VAL A 23 -3.13 16.01 16.97
CA VAL A 23 -2.06 15.35 16.22
C VAL A 23 -2.04 15.83 14.78
N VAL A 24 -3.20 15.97 14.15
CA VAL A 24 -3.32 16.52 12.79
C VAL A 24 -2.66 17.90 12.71
N ARG A 25 -3.02 18.80 13.62
CA ARG A 25 -2.51 20.17 13.63
C ARG A 25 -0.99 20.20 13.78
N HIS A 26 -0.45 19.54 14.81
CA HIS A 26 1.00 19.51 15.04
C HIS A 26 1.76 18.89 13.87
N HIS A 27 1.21 17.83 13.28
CA HIS A 27 1.85 17.16 12.14
C HIS A 27 1.79 18.03 10.88
N ALA A 28 0.66 18.67 10.59
CA ALA A 28 0.55 19.58 9.47
C ALA A 28 1.55 20.75 9.59
N ASP A 29 1.62 21.39 10.76
CA ASP A 29 2.55 22.49 11.06
C ASP A 29 4.01 22.07 10.87
N ALA A 30 4.39 20.90 11.36
CA ALA A 30 5.76 20.39 11.26
C ALA A 30 6.22 20.16 9.81
N PHE A 31 5.29 19.84 8.90
CA PHE A 31 5.58 19.51 7.50
C PHE A 31 5.15 20.59 6.50
N VAL A 32 4.75 21.79 6.96
CA VAL A 32 4.48 22.95 6.07
C VAL A 32 5.69 23.27 5.19
N ALA A 33 6.90 23.23 5.75
CA ALA A 33 8.14 23.51 5.02
C ALA A 33 8.57 22.39 4.05
N LEU A 34 7.88 21.24 4.07
CA LEU A 34 8.21 20.05 3.28
C LEU A 34 6.97 19.56 2.50
N PRO A 35 6.47 20.34 1.53
CA PRO A 35 5.29 19.97 0.73
C PRO A 35 5.53 18.72 -0.13
N SER A 36 6.80 18.36 -0.35
CA SER A 36 7.19 17.17 -1.09
C SER A 36 7.28 15.91 -0.22
N VAL A 37 6.69 15.86 0.97
CA VAL A 37 6.71 14.68 1.83
C VAL A 37 5.30 14.11 1.93
N ARG A 38 5.19 12.78 1.86
CA ARG A 38 3.93 12.11 2.13
C ARG A 38 3.73 12.01 3.64
N LYS A 39 2.60 12.52 4.13
CA LYS A 39 2.34 12.83 5.55
C LYS A 39 1.39 11.81 6.19
N TRP A 40 0.46 11.27 5.41
CA TRP A 40 -0.66 10.51 5.95
C TRP A 40 -0.60 9.07 5.45
N ALA A 41 -0.59 8.09 6.36
CA ALA A 41 -0.66 6.66 6.01
C ALA A 41 -1.98 6.07 6.44
N ILE A 42 -2.73 5.54 5.47
CA ILE A 42 -3.76 4.54 5.68
C ILE A 42 -3.02 3.20 5.81
N ASP A 43 -3.09 2.55 6.97
CA ASP A 43 -2.39 1.29 7.18
C ASP A 43 -3.40 0.16 7.36
N THR A 44 -3.39 -0.79 6.42
CA THR A 44 -4.29 -1.94 6.40
C THR A 44 -3.51 -3.25 6.42
N CYS A 45 -2.26 -3.25 6.88
CA CYS A 45 -1.43 -4.45 6.95
C CYS A 45 -1.90 -5.52 7.95
N ASP A 46 -2.72 -5.15 8.93
CA ASP A 46 -3.21 -6.04 9.97
C ASP A 46 -4.58 -6.67 9.64
N ALA A 47 -5.16 -6.35 8.47
CA ALA A 47 -6.45 -6.88 8.06
C ALA A 47 -6.33 -8.34 7.56
N ALA A 48 -7.24 -9.20 8.03
CA ALA A 48 -7.22 -10.64 7.75
C ALA A 48 -7.78 -11.02 6.37
N ASP A 49 -8.71 -10.22 5.82
CA ASP A 49 -9.35 -10.45 4.53
C ASP A 49 -9.19 -9.20 3.63
N PRO A 50 -9.02 -9.38 2.30
CA PRO A 50 -9.00 -8.28 1.34
C PRO A 50 -10.14 -7.27 1.49
N VAL A 51 -11.39 -7.70 1.66
CA VAL A 51 -12.53 -6.77 1.77
C VAL A 51 -12.42 -5.96 3.07
N ALA A 52 -12.17 -6.62 4.20
CA ALA A 52 -11.93 -5.94 5.47
C ALA A 52 -10.77 -4.92 5.40
N ALA A 53 -9.71 -5.24 4.66
CA ALA A 53 -8.60 -4.31 4.42
C ALA A 53 -9.05 -3.06 3.65
N LEU A 54 -9.83 -3.24 2.58
CA LEU A 54 -10.37 -2.15 1.77
C LEU A 54 -11.33 -1.26 2.59
N CYS A 55 -12.27 -1.86 3.32
CA CYS A 55 -13.20 -1.14 4.20
C CYS A 55 -12.47 -0.36 5.29
N SER A 56 -11.53 -1.00 5.99
CA SER A 56 -10.72 -0.34 7.03
C SER A 56 -9.95 0.86 6.47
N GLY A 57 -9.41 0.74 5.26
CA GLY A 57 -8.72 1.84 4.61
C GLY A 57 -9.61 3.05 4.33
N LEU A 58 -10.83 2.81 3.83
CA LEU A 58 -11.82 3.87 3.61
C LEU A 58 -12.31 4.50 4.92
N VAL A 59 -12.51 3.70 5.96
CA VAL A 59 -12.89 4.19 7.30
C VAL A 59 -11.79 5.08 7.88
N GLN A 60 -10.52 4.68 7.76
CA GLN A 60 -9.38 5.50 8.18
C GLN A 60 -9.29 6.81 7.40
N ALA A 61 -9.49 6.77 6.08
CA ALA A 61 -9.53 7.97 5.24
C ALA A 61 -10.69 8.90 5.64
N HIS A 62 -11.86 8.35 5.93
CA HIS A 62 -13.02 9.13 6.38
C HIS A 62 -12.82 9.74 7.76
N GLY A 63 -12.27 8.98 8.72
CA GLY A 63 -11.91 9.51 10.04
C GLY A 63 -10.91 10.66 9.95
N ALA A 64 -9.89 10.51 9.09
CA ALA A 64 -8.93 11.57 8.81
C ALA A 64 -9.59 12.81 8.19
N TRP A 65 -10.54 12.61 7.27
CA TRP A 65 -11.29 13.71 6.64
C TRP A 65 -11.97 14.60 7.69
N ASN A 66 -12.70 13.98 8.62
CA ASN A 66 -13.40 14.72 9.67
C ASN A 66 -12.43 15.47 10.59
N ALA A 67 -11.27 14.87 10.88
CA ALA A 67 -10.23 15.51 11.68
C ALA A 67 -9.58 16.70 10.95
N PHE A 68 -9.42 16.62 9.62
CA PHE A 68 -8.83 17.69 8.82
C PHE A 68 -9.77 18.88 8.70
N GLU A 69 -11.06 18.64 8.48
CA GLU A 69 -12.09 19.69 8.48
C GLU A 69 -12.13 20.43 9.83
N ALA A 70 -12.02 19.71 10.94
CA ALA A 70 -11.98 20.31 12.28
C ALA A 70 -10.77 21.24 12.51
N VAL A 71 -9.65 21.00 11.81
CA VAL A 71 -8.44 21.85 11.86
C VAL A 71 -8.44 22.93 10.77
N GLY A 72 -9.37 22.85 9.80
CA GLY A 72 -9.39 23.73 8.63
C GLY A 72 -8.36 23.36 7.56
N LEU A 73 -7.88 22.12 7.53
CA LEU A 73 -7.04 21.60 6.46
C LEU A 73 -7.90 21.14 5.29
N GLU A 74 -7.63 21.69 4.11
CA GLU A 74 -8.35 21.32 2.91
C GLU A 74 -7.74 20.05 2.28
N ILE A 75 -8.54 18.98 2.18
CA ILE A 75 -8.07 17.70 1.64
C ILE A 75 -7.72 17.80 0.15
N ALA A 76 -8.30 18.76 -0.56
CA ALA A 76 -7.91 19.08 -1.93
C ALA A 76 -6.38 19.33 -2.06
N ALA A 77 -5.77 19.98 -1.07
CA ALA A 77 -4.35 20.26 -1.03
C ALA A 77 -3.51 19.06 -0.54
N GLU A 78 -4.08 18.20 0.31
CA GLU A 78 -3.38 17.09 0.96
C GLU A 78 -3.61 15.72 0.32
N ARG A 79 -4.49 15.61 -0.70
CA ARG A 79 -4.83 14.33 -1.36
C ARG A 79 -3.63 13.58 -1.92
N GLU A 80 -2.59 14.30 -2.37
CA GLU A 80 -1.34 13.71 -2.86
C GLU A 80 -0.36 13.33 -1.74
N SER A 81 -0.62 13.75 -0.51
CA SER A 81 0.20 13.44 0.67
C SER A 81 -0.15 12.09 1.29
N PHE A 82 -1.23 11.44 0.82
CA PHE A 82 -1.66 10.13 1.31
C PHE A 82 -0.80 9.00 0.74
N VAL A 83 -0.62 7.98 1.59
CA VAL A 83 -0.07 6.66 1.29
C VAL A 83 -1.08 5.65 1.80
N TRP A 84 -1.38 4.63 0.99
CA TRP A 84 -2.09 3.46 1.44
C TRP A 84 -1.11 2.30 1.52
N ARG A 85 -0.80 1.86 2.74
CA ARG A 85 0.00 0.68 3.01
C ARG A 85 -0.88 -0.55 3.17
N HIS A 86 -0.56 -1.61 2.43
CA HIS A 86 -1.27 -2.87 2.50
C HIS A 86 -0.33 -4.08 2.50
N GLN A 87 -0.83 -5.19 3.01
CA GLN A 87 -0.11 -6.46 3.02
C GLN A 87 -0.41 -7.27 1.74
N MET A 88 0.62 -7.91 1.20
CA MET A 88 0.54 -8.75 0.00
C MET A 88 0.81 -10.21 0.35
N HIS A 89 -0.12 -11.08 -0.03
CA HIS A 89 -0.05 -12.52 0.20
C HIS A 89 0.36 -13.27 -1.09
N PRO A 90 0.73 -14.57 -1.00
CA PRO A 90 1.14 -15.37 -2.16
C PRO A 90 0.05 -15.61 -3.21
N HIS A 91 -1.22 -15.32 -2.90
CA HIS A 91 -2.33 -15.49 -3.85
C HIS A 91 -2.31 -14.39 -4.93
N VAL A 92 -1.56 -14.65 -6.01
CA VAL A 92 -1.21 -13.66 -7.05
C VAL A 92 -2.40 -12.87 -7.61
N LEU A 93 -3.44 -13.58 -8.05
CA LEU A 93 -4.56 -12.95 -8.75
C LEU A 93 -5.40 -12.04 -7.84
N GLU A 94 -5.60 -12.46 -6.59
CA GLU A 94 -6.29 -11.67 -5.56
C GLU A 94 -5.46 -10.44 -5.18
N GLY A 95 -4.15 -10.60 -4.98
CA GLY A 95 -3.25 -9.48 -4.69
C GLY A 95 -3.24 -8.40 -5.77
N VAL A 96 -3.23 -8.83 -7.05
CA VAL A 96 -3.37 -7.90 -8.20
C VAL A 96 -4.72 -7.21 -8.18
N ALA A 97 -5.81 -7.96 -8.01
CA ALA A 97 -7.17 -7.41 -7.97
C ALA A 97 -7.35 -6.42 -6.81
N MET A 98 -6.83 -6.74 -5.62
CA MET A 98 -6.85 -5.88 -4.42
C MET A 98 -6.08 -4.58 -4.65
N THR A 99 -4.87 -4.64 -5.21
CA THR A 99 -4.06 -3.44 -5.50
C THR A 99 -4.79 -2.51 -6.48
N ARG A 100 -5.46 -3.08 -7.51
CA ARG A 100 -6.28 -2.32 -8.46
C ARG A 100 -7.52 -1.73 -7.78
N ALA A 101 -8.21 -2.53 -6.97
CA ALA A 101 -9.40 -2.12 -6.22
C ALA A 101 -9.13 -0.92 -5.31
N MET A 102 -7.97 -0.87 -4.64
CA MET A 102 -7.57 0.27 -3.80
C MET A 102 -7.54 1.60 -4.56
N ARG A 103 -6.99 1.62 -5.78
CA ARG A 103 -6.94 2.86 -6.58
C ARG A 103 -8.33 3.29 -7.01
N ILE A 104 -9.18 2.34 -7.41
CA ILE A 104 -10.57 2.60 -7.82
C ILE A 104 -11.37 3.14 -6.64
N LEU A 105 -11.30 2.48 -5.48
CA LEU A 105 -12.01 2.89 -4.27
C LEU A 105 -11.57 4.26 -3.78
N TRP A 106 -10.27 4.56 -3.85
CA TRP A 106 -9.77 5.89 -3.51
C TRP A 106 -10.36 6.98 -4.41
N GLN A 107 -10.41 6.74 -5.72
CA GLN A 107 -11.03 7.67 -6.68
C GLN A 107 -12.53 7.84 -6.40
N ARG A 108 -13.26 6.73 -6.24
CA ARG A 108 -14.70 6.75 -5.91
C ARG A 108 -14.98 7.49 -4.59
N TRP A 109 -14.12 7.31 -3.59
CA TRP A 109 -14.21 8.02 -2.32
C TRP A 109 -14.01 9.53 -2.48
N LEU A 110 -12.98 9.97 -3.22
CA LEU A 110 -12.78 11.39 -3.53
C LEU A 110 -13.96 12.00 -4.29
N GLU A 111 -14.46 11.30 -5.31
CA GLU A 111 -15.60 11.74 -6.12
C GLU A 111 -16.87 11.90 -5.29
N SER A 112 -17.14 10.98 -4.36
CA SER A 112 -18.29 11.07 -3.44
C SER A 112 -18.24 12.29 -2.52
N ARG A 113 -17.06 12.92 -2.37
CA ARG A 113 -16.83 14.15 -1.59
C ARG A 113 -16.71 15.39 -2.48
N GLY A 114 -17.03 15.28 -3.78
CA GLY A 114 -16.93 16.39 -4.74
C GLY A 114 -15.48 16.82 -5.02
N GLN A 115 -14.49 15.98 -4.72
CA GLN A 115 -13.09 16.24 -5.00
C GLN A 115 -12.73 15.74 -6.40
N ALA A 116 -11.77 16.42 -7.04
CA ALA A 116 -11.21 15.94 -8.29
C ALA A 116 -10.49 14.59 -8.08
N PRO A 117 -10.57 13.65 -9.04
CA PRO A 117 -9.90 12.36 -8.93
C PRO A 117 -8.38 12.57 -8.83
N ALA A 118 -7.75 11.88 -7.89
CA ALA A 118 -6.31 11.89 -7.70
C ALA A 118 -5.81 10.47 -7.42
N SER A 119 -4.59 10.16 -7.87
CA SER A 119 -3.94 8.88 -7.57
C SER A 119 -3.42 8.87 -6.14
N ILE A 120 -3.74 7.83 -5.39
CA ILE A 120 -3.08 7.53 -4.11
C ILE A 120 -1.76 6.78 -4.35
N TRP A 121 -0.78 6.99 -3.47
CA TRP A 121 0.44 6.17 -3.45
C TRP A 121 0.19 4.88 -2.71
N LEU A 122 0.46 3.75 -3.35
CA LEU A 122 0.34 2.43 -2.74
C LEU A 122 1.70 1.92 -2.28
N ASP A 123 1.81 1.62 -0.99
CA ASP A 123 2.97 1.00 -0.37
C ASP A 123 2.63 -0.47 -0.07
N ALA A 124 3.10 -1.39 -0.92
CA ALA A 124 2.88 -2.81 -0.73
C ALA A 124 3.97 -3.39 0.17
N ARG A 125 3.57 -4.24 1.11
CA ARG A 125 4.50 -4.99 1.97
C ARG A 125 4.15 -6.47 1.92
N THR A 126 5.12 -7.36 1.71
CA THR A 126 4.83 -8.80 1.76
C THR A 126 4.33 -9.23 3.15
N TYR A 127 3.55 -10.30 3.18
CA TYR A 127 3.02 -10.86 4.42
C TYR A 127 4.10 -11.15 5.46
N ARG A 128 3.74 -11.03 6.73
CA ARG A 128 4.63 -11.39 7.84
C ARG A 128 4.71 -12.91 7.91
N PRO A 129 5.91 -13.51 7.84
CA PRO A 129 6.04 -14.94 8.05
C PRO A 129 5.66 -15.31 9.48
N GLU A 130 4.83 -16.34 9.64
CA GLU A 130 4.42 -16.85 10.95
C GLU A 130 5.57 -17.56 11.67
N VAL A 131 5.55 -17.51 13.00
CA VAL A 131 6.59 -18.10 13.86
C VAL A 131 6.35 -19.59 13.99
N GLY A 132 7.41 -20.41 13.86
CA GLY A 132 7.36 -21.82 14.23
C GLY A 132 6.81 -22.79 13.17
N GLU A 133 6.34 -22.32 12.01
CA GLU A 133 5.98 -23.20 10.90
C GLU A 133 7.15 -23.43 9.93
N GLY A 134 7.56 -24.70 9.78
CA GLY A 134 8.48 -25.16 8.73
C GLY A 134 9.91 -24.63 8.82
N LEU A 135 10.70 -24.87 7.76
CA LEU A 135 12.02 -24.25 7.59
C LEU A 135 11.84 -22.81 7.11
N SER A 136 12.60 -21.88 7.68
CA SER A 136 12.56 -20.47 7.25
C SER A 136 12.85 -20.31 5.75
N THR A 137 13.70 -21.17 5.18
CA THR A 137 14.02 -21.20 3.74
C THR A 137 12.80 -21.47 2.86
N ASP A 138 11.85 -22.31 3.30
CA ASP A 138 10.66 -22.64 2.49
C ASP A 138 9.77 -21.40 2.29
N ARG A 139 9.82 -20.46 3.24
CA ARG A 139 9.09 -19.19 3.18
C ARG A 139 9.60 -18.28 2.05
N LEU A 140 10.80 -18.50 1.51
CA LEU A 140 11.30 -17.74 0.35
C LEU A 140 10.39 -17.88 -0.87
N ILE A 141 9.78 -19.04 -1.08
CA ILE A 141 8.87 -19.28 -2.21
C ILE A 141 7.63 -18.40 -2.05
N GLY A 142 7.03 -18.40 -0.85
CA GLY A 142 5.88 -17.56 -0.53
C GLY A 142 6.21 -16.06 -0.62
N MET A 143 7.36 -15.62 -0.10
CA MET A 143 7.80 -14.22 -0.22
C MET A 143 8.03 -13.81 -1.67
N THR A 144 8.58 -14.70 -2.50
CA THR A 144 8.78 -14.45 -3.93
C THR A 144 7.44 -14.35 -4.66
N SER A 145 6.50 -15.24 -4.38
CA SER A 145 5.13 -15.20 -4.94
C SER A 145 4.37 -13.95 -4.51
N ALA A 146 4.48 -13.52 -3.25
CA ALA A 146 3.89 -12.28 -2.78
C ALA A 146 4.54 -11.05 -3.43
N ALA A 147 5.86 -11.02 -3.59
CA ALA A 147 6.56 -9.96 -4.30
C ALA A 147 6.16 -9.91 -5.79
N TYR A 148 5.96 -11.07 -6.42
CA TYR A 148 5.47 -11.19 -7.79
C TYR A 148 4.04 -10.66 -7.93
N ALA A 149 3.13 -11.05 -7.03
CA ALA A 149 1.76 -10.55 -6.94
C ALA A 149 1.75 -9.01 -6.81
N SER A 150 2.57 -8.50 -5.90
CA SER A 150 2.74 -7.07 -5.69
C SER A 150 3.22 -6.38 -6.96
N ALA A 151 4.31 -6.85 -7.58
CA ALA A 151 4.86 -6.23 -8.79
C ALA A 151 3.85 -6.19 -9.95
N LEU A 152 3.05 -7.23 -10.13
CA LEU A 152 1.98 -7.27 -11.14
C LEU A 152 0.82 -6.29 -10.84
N GLY A 153 0.51 -6.06 -9.56
CA GLY A 153 -0.53 -5.13 -9.13
C GLY A 153 -0.17 -3.65 -9.32
N GLY A 154 1.10 -3.35 -9.58
CA GLY A 154 1.60 -1.99 -9.85
C GLY A 154 1.50 -1.02 -8.66
N PRO A 155 1.97 -1.37 -7.45
CA PRO A 155 2.12 -0.42 -6.35
C PRO A 155 3.28 0.54 -6.64
N ASP A 156 3.30 1.65 -5.91
CA ASP A 156 4.33 2.68 -6.06
C ASP A 156 5.60 2.36 -5.25
N SER A 157 5.47 1.61 -4.15
CA SER A 157 6.59 1.02 -3.42
C SER A 157 6.31 -0.43 -3.02
N LEU A 158 7.38 -1.21 -2.89
CA LEU A 158 7.34 -2.60 -2.44
C LEU A 158 8.40 -2.85 -1.37
N GLU A 159 7.95 -3.23 -0.17
CA GLU A 159 8.78 -3.80 0.89
C GLU A 159 8.65 -5.33 0.88
N VAL A 160 9.75 -6.03 0.67
CA VAL A 160 9.81 -7.50 0.83
C VAL A 160 10.39 -7.77 2.20
N LEU A 161 9.63 -8.48 3.03
CA LEU A 161 10.10 -8.88 4.36
C LEU A 161 11.10 -10.03 4.28
N PRO A 162 12.13 -10.03 5.15
CA PRO A 162 13.01 -11.18 5.29
C PRO A 162 12.22 -12.43 5.68
N HIS A 163 12.52 -13.57 5.06
CA HIS A 163 11.85 -14.85 5.28
C HIS A 163 12.00 -15.36 6.73
N ASP A 164 13.06 -14.94 7.42
CA ASP A 164 13.41 -15.26 8.80
C ASP A 164 12.90 -14.22 9.81
N SER A 165 12.18 -13.19 9.38
CA SER A 165 11.69 -12.11 10.25
C SER A 165 10.60 -12.53 11.25
N GLY A 166 10.00 -13.70 11.05
CA GLY A 166 9.08 -14.30 12.02
C GLY A 166 9.81 -14.85 13.24
N ASP A 167 11.05 -15.30 13.08
CA ASP A 167 11.81 -15.98 14.13
C ASP A 167 12.60 -14.99 15.03
N GLY A 168 12.39 -13.67 14.83
CA GLY A 168 12.99 -12.60 15.62
C GLY A 168 13.62 -11.51 14.75
N MET A 169 14.81 -11.04 15.14
CA MET A 169 15.55 -10.06 14.35
C MET A 169 16.09 -10.73 13.08
N ALA A 170 15.65 -10.23 11.92
CA ALA A 170 16.09 -10.77 10.63
C ALA A 170 17.62 -10.72 10.47
N SER A 171 18.17 -11.84 9.99
CA SER A 171 19.60 -12.00 9.70
C SER A 171 20.05 -11.09 8.55
N SER A 172 21.37 -10.90 8.42
CA SER A 172 21.95 -10.19 7.27
C SER A 172 21.66 -10.91 5.95
N GLU A 173 21.63 -12.25 5.97
CA GLU A 173 21.29 -13.07 4.81
C GLU A 173 19.81 -12.94 4.43
N GLY A 174 18.90 -13.00 5.41
CA GLY A 174 17.47 -12.79 5.20
C GLY A 174 17.17 -11.44 4.55
N LYS A 175 17.81 -10.36 5.04
CA LYS A 175 17.71 -9.02 4.44
C LYS A 175 18.29 -8.95 3.02
N ARG A 176 19.38 -9.68 2.76
CA ARG A 176 19.97 -9.78 1.41
C ARG A 176 19.00 -10.49 0.45
N TRP A 177 18.39 -11.59 0.88
CA TRP A 177 17.39 -12.31 0.09
C TRP A 177 16.18 -11.44 -0.24
N ALA A 178 15.63 -10.75 0.76
CA ALA A 178 14.49 -9.85 0.58
C ALA A 178 14.77 -8.77 -0.49
N ARG A 179 15.94 -8.14 -0.42
CA ARG A 179 16.38 -7.17 -1.44
C ARG A 179 16.59 -7.82 -2.81
N ASN A 180 17.21 -8.99 -2.86
CA ASN A 180 17.49 -9.69 -4.12
C ASN A 180 16.21 -10.13 -4.83
N ILE A 181 15.14 -10.48 -4.11
CA ILE A 181 13.83 -10.78 -4.71
C ILE A 181 13.31 -9.56 -5.49
N GLN A 182 13.48 -8.33 -4.96
CA GLN A 182 13.10 -7.12 -5.68
C GLN A 182 13.94 -6.90 -6.95
N HIS A 183 15.26 -7.15 -6.87
CA HIS A 183 16.14 -7.10 -8.03
C HIS A 183 15.75 -8.14 -9.08
N LEU A 184 15.46 -9.38 -8.67
CA LEU A 184 15.00 -10.45 -9.54
C LEU A 184 13.75 -10.03 -10.34
N MET A 185 12.73 -9.48 -9.67
CA MET A 185 11.50 -9.02 -10.33
C MET A 185 11.76 -7.92 -11.37
N ARG A 186 12.67 -6.99 -11.05
CA ARG A 186 12.98 -5.86 -11.92
C ARG A 186 13.93 -6.24 -13.05
N GLU A 187 15.06 -6.85 -12.75
CA GLU A 187 16.21 -6.99 -13.65
C GLU A 187 16.14 -8.26 -14.49
N GLU A 188 15.55 -9.35 -13.97
CA GLU A 188 15.48 -10.64 -14.67
C GLU A 188 14.07 -10.96 -15.17
N ALA A 189 13.05 -10.83 -14.33
CA ALA A 189 11.66 -11.11 -14.71
C ALA A 189 11.06 -10.04 -15.62
N GLY A 190 11.66 -8.85 -15.70
CA GLY A 190 11.26 -7.79 -16.62
C GLY A 190 9.86 -7.24 -16.39
N LEU A 191 9.29 -7.39 -15.18
CA LEU A 191 7.91 -7.00 -14.87
C LEU A 191 7.63 -5.51 -15.05
N HIS A 192 8.67 -4.68 -14.96
CA HIS A 192 8.58 -3.24 -15.14
C HIS A 192 8.43 -2.79 -16.62
N ARG A 193 8.50 -3.70 -17.59
CA ARG A 193 8.52 -3.35 -19.03
C ARG A 193 7.14 -3.08 -19.61
N VAL A 194 6.08 -3.59 -18.98
CA VAL A 194 4.69 -3.45 -19.44
C VAL A 194 3.85 -2.89 -18.32
N PHE A 195 3.08 -1.85 -18.62
CA PHE A 195 2.10 -1.31 -17.69
C PHE A 195 0.89 -2.24 -17.60
N ASP A 196 0.49 -2.59 -16.38
CA ASP A 196 -0.64 -3.49 -16.07
C ASP A 196 -0.72 -4.75 -16.98
N PRO A 197 0.21 -5.71 -16.85
CA PRO A 197 0.26 -6.89 -17.71
C PRO A 197 -0.96 -7.82 -17.55
N MET A 198 -1.73 -7.67 -16.46
CA MET A 198 -2.93 -8.48 -16.19
C MET A 198 -4.22 -7.79 -16.65
N GLY A 199 -4.12 -6.59 -17.24
CA GLY A 199 -5.24 -5.86 -17.81
C GLY A 199 -5.97 -6.68 -18.88
N GLY A 200 -7.29 -6.76 -18.79
CA GLY A 200 -8.13 -7.53 -19.71
C GLY A 200 -8.28 -9.02 -19.37
N SER A 201 -7.60 -9.52 -18.33
CA SER A 201 -7.86 -10.85 -17.80
C SER A 201 -9.26 -10.90 -17.18
N ARG A 202 -10.19 -11.65 -17.80
CA ARG A 202 -11.59 -11.75 -17.32
C ARG A 202 -11.69 -12.10 -15.83
N VAL A 203 -10.78 -12.94 -15.33
CA VAL A 203 -10.76 -13.34 -13.90
C VAL A 203 -10.35 -12.17 -13.01
N VAL A 204 -9.27 -11.46 -13.34
CA VAL A 204 -8.78 -10.33 -12.54
C VAL A 204 -9.74 -9.15 -12.62
N GLU A 205 -10.31 -8.86 -13.80
CA GLU A 205 -11.31 -7.81 -13.96
C GLU A 205 -12.56 -8.10 -13.11
N ALA A 206 -13.08 -9.33 -13.17
CA ALA A 206 -14.25 -9.72 -12.40
C ALA A 206 -13.99 -9.66 -10.89
N TRP A 207 -12.85 -10.18 -10.41
CA TRP A 207 -12.49 -10.10 -9.00
C TRP A 207 -12.24 -8.68 -8.52
N THR A 208 -11.60 -7.83 -9.33
CA THR A 208 -11.42 -6.41 -9.00
C THR A 208 -12.77 -5.74 -8.80
N ALA A 209 -13.71 -5.96 -9.73
CA ALA A 209 -15.07 -5.42 -9.61
C ALA A 209 -15.80 -5.96 -8.37
N SER A 210 -15.72 -7.26 -8.10
CA SER A 210 -16.34 -7.86 -6.92
C SER A 210 -15.78 -7.30 -5.60
N LEU A 211 -14.46 -7.10 -5.51
CA LEU A 211 -13.82 -6.52 -4.32
C LEU A 211 -14.23 -5.05 -4.13
N VAL A 212 -14.28 -4.27 -5.21
CA VAL A 212 -14.71 -2.86 -5.16
C VAL A 212 -16.16 -2.76 -4.68
N GLU A 213 -17.09 -3.54 -5.24
CA GLU A 213 -18.49 -3.49 -4.84
C GLU A 213 -18.68 -4.01 -3.41
N ALA A 214 -18.07 -5.14 -3.05
CA ALA A 214 -18.16 -5.69 -1.70
C ALA A 214 -17.63 -4.71 -0.63
N ALA A 215 -16.53 -4.00 -0.92
CA ALA A 215 -15.98 -3.03 0.00
C ALA A 215 -16.75 -1.70 0.06
N TRP A 216 -17.51 -1.37 -0.99
CA TRP A 216 -18.31 -0.15 -1.06
C TRP A 216 -19.70 -0.31 -0.42
N ASP A 217 -20.27 -1.52 -0.50
CA ASP A 217 -21.59 -1.84 0.05
C ASP A 217 -21.55 -2.17 1.56
N ALA A 218 -20.40 -2.59 2.07
CA ALA A 218 -20.18 -2.96 3.47
C ALA A 218 -20.07 -1.74 4.41
#